data_AF-A0A062XV82-F1
#
_entry.id   AF-A0A062XV82-F1
#
_cell.length_a   1.000
_cell.length_b   1.000
_cell.length_c   1.000
_cell.angle_alpha   90.00
_cell.angle_beta   90.00
_cell.angle_gamma   90.00
#
_symmetry.space_group_name_H-M   'P 1'
#
loop_
_entity.id
_entity.type
_entity.pdbx_description
1 polymer ?
#
loop_
_entity_poly.entity_id
_entity_poly.type
_entity_poly.pdbx_seq_one_letter_code
_entity_poly.pdbx_strand_id
1 'polypeptide(L)'
;MKVYQVSELVAAINAQLSAFGEVWVRGELSGVKVASSGHRYFTLKDADGQLSCVMWASRADRLRFKLADGLSVLVRGVLEVYPQRGSLQLIVQEVVPEGIGELQLAFEQLKAKLEAEGLFAPERKRPMPELPQRIGLVTSPSGAAVRDVLKVLSRWPHLSVLLYPVRVQGKGAEGEIARAIRYLGKLGTLDVILVVRGGGLLEDLWAFNEEVVARAIAASPVPVISGVGHEIDFTIADFAADIRAATPTQAAELVVAQLERQARRLEDAWRHLLLAWQRTLTLRKNRLALLAGARGLALFPARVRQIRTVLQRAEVLPQLLRGLVLRRHRGYQLLVSRLYAWPVRFGAARRWQLLAGQEAMLRERLRALVSRRKLELAAKVRALQALSPTGILKRGYSITTVEGDPRPLRRAEDVQPGQRLKTQLSQGLVRSLVVGREAGQQQALFSLGENEEVE
;
A
#
# COMPACT_ATOMS: atom_id res chain seq x y z
N MET A 1 22.34 36.39 64.64
CA MET A 1 21.51 36.00 63.47
C MET A 1 20.96 37.25 62.82
N LYS A 2 20.95 37.34 61.48
CA LYS A 2 20.29 38.42 60.75
C LYS A 2 18.88 37.95 60.37
N VAL A 3 17.86 38.74 60.66
CA VAL A 3 16.48 38.46 60.25
C VAL A 3 16.29 39.03 58.85
N TYR A 4 15.75 38.24 57.93
CA TYR A 4 15.43 38.65 56.56
C TYR A 4 13.90 38.64 56.38
N GLN A 5 13.38 39.58 55.59
CA GLN A 5 12.04 39.41 55.01
C GLN A 5 12.08 38.31 53.93
N VAL A 6 10.92 37.69 53.65
CA VAL A 6 10.83 36.57 52.68
C VAL A 6 11.34 36.98 51.29
N SER A 7 10.99 38.19 50.84
CA SER A 7 11.47 38.77 49.57
C SER A 7 12.98 39.03 49.56
N GLU A 8 13.54 39.57 50.65
CA GLU A 8 14.97 39.80 50.81
C GLU A 8 15.78 38.50 50.79
N LEU A 9 15.26 37.45 51.44
CA LEU A 9 15.89 36.14 51.46
C LEU A 9 15.92 35.50 50.07
N VAL A 10 14.81 35.55 49.32
CA VAL A 10 14.78 35.05 47.93
C VAL A 10 15.70 35.85 47.02
N ALA A 11 15.77 37.18 47.18
CA ALA A 11 16.72 38.01 46.44
C ALA A 11 18.18 37.64 46.76
N ALA A 12 18.52 37.39 48.03
CA ALA A 12 19.85 36.93 48.44
C ALA A 12 20.19 35.53 47.89
N ILE A 13 19.22 34.61 47.82
CA ILE A 13 19.38 33.29 47.21
C ILE A 13 19.60 33.43 45.70
N ASN A 14 18.81 34.26 45.00
CA ASN A 14 18.99 34.50 43.57
C ASN A 14 20.33 35.18 43.24
N ALA A 15 20.85 36.05 44.12
CA ALA A 15 22.18 36.62 43.98
C ALA A 15 23.29 35.56 44.09
N GLN A 16 23.14 34.56 44.95
CA GLN A 16 24.07 33.42 45.04
C GLN A 16 23.92 32.46 43.85
N LEU A 17 22.69 32.17 43.41
CA LEU A 17 22.45 31.34 42.22
C LEU A 17 22.97 31.99 40.93
N SER A 18 22.96 33.33 40.86
CA SER A 18 23.55 34.08 39.74
C SER A 18 25.06 33.80 39.56
N ALA A 19 25.77 33.35 40.62
CA ALA A 19 27.18 32.96 40.52
C ALA A 19 27.41 31.66 39.71
N PHE A 20 26.37 30.83 39.51
CA PHE A 20 26.44 29.67 38.61
C PHE A 20 26.34 30.05 37.13
N GLY A 21 25.90 31.27 36.81
CA GLY A 21 25.78 31.77 35.44
C GLY A 21 24.81 30.94 34.57
N GLU A 22 25.22 30.67 33.33
CA GLU A 22 24.52 29.72 32.46
C GLU A 22 25.05 28.31 32.69
N VAL A 23 24.13 27.37 32.94
CA VAL A 23 24.43 25.96 33.18
C VAL A 23 23.84 25.07 32.09
N TRP A 24 24.53 23.96 31.81
CA TRP A 24 23.99 22.85 31.02
C TRP A 24 23.52 21.74 31.96
N VAL A 25 22.28 21.29 31.79
CA VAL A 25 21.66 20.22 32.58
C VAL A 25 21.22 19.11 31.63
N ARG A 26 21.62 17.87 31.92
CA ARG A 26 21.15 16.65 31.26
C ARG A 26 19.93 16.12 32.00
N GLY A 27 18.93 15.64 31.28
CA GLY A 27 17.82 14.89 31.89
C GLY A 27 16.81 14.40 30.86
N GLU A 28 15.94 13.51 31.29
CA GLU A 28 14.78 13.08 30.52
C GLU A 28 13.61 14.05 30.77
N LEU A 29 12.91 14.46 29.71
CA LEU A 29 11.72 15.30 29.81
C LEU A 29 10.55 14.53 30.44
N SER A 30 9.87 15.17 31.38
CA SER A 30 8.66 14.66 32.04
C SER A 30 7.65 15.78 32.29
N GLY A 31 6.36 15.49 32.10
CA GLY A 31 5.27 16.42 32.40
C GLY A 31 5.24 17.67 31.51
N VAL A 32 5.60 17.55 30.23
CA VAL A 32 5.62 18.65 29.26
C VAL A 32 4.20 19.24 29.09
N LYS A 33 4.05 20.51 29.47
CA LYS A 33 2.80 21.28 29.40
C LYS A 33 3.00 22.57 28.62
N VAL A 34 2.02 22.90 27.77
CA VAL A 34 1.97 24.17 27.05
C VAL A 34 0.93 25.07 27.71
N ALA A 35 1.36 26.24 28.18
CA ALA A 35 0.45 27.24 28.74
C ALA A 35 -0.26 28.05 27.63
N SER A 36 -1.36 28.70 27.98
CA SER A 36 -2.11 29.60 27.07
C SER A 36 -1.28 30.78 26.55
N SER A 37 -0.19 31.14 27.22
CA SER A 37 0.81 32.13 26.79
C SER A 37 1.86 31.59 25.81
N GLY A 38 1.74 30.33 25.36
CA GLY A 38 2.72 29.64 24.50
C GLY A 38 4.01 29.19 25.22
N HIS A 39 4.17 29.55 26.49
CA HIS A 39 5.30 29.08 27.30
C HIS A 39 5.19 27.58 27.55
N ARG A 40 6.33 26.89 27.52
CA ARG A 40 6.42 25.44 27.73
C ARG A 40 7.06 25.16 29.08
N TYR A 41 6.35 24.41 29.91
CA TYR A 41 6.77 24.01 31.26
C TYR A 41 7.03 22.51 31.24
N PHE A 42 8.14 22.06 31.81
CA PHE A 42 8.49 20.64 31.88
C PHE A 42 9.43 20.40 33.05
N THR A 43 9.59 19.15 33.46
CA THR A 43 10.56 18.75 34.47
C THR A 43 11.67 17.94 33.79
N LEU A 44 12.92 18.28 34.07
CA LEU A 44 14.05 17.38 33.79
C LEU A 44 14.18 16.43 34.98
N LYS A 45 14.23 15.13 34.72
CA LYS A 45 14.51 14.10 35.73
C LYS A 45 15.79 13.33 35.37
N ASP A 46 16.50 12.90 36.40
CA ASP A 46 17.55 11.88 36.32
C ASP A 46 17.21 10.72 37.29
N ALA A 47 18.20 9.95 37.74
CA ALA A 47 17.99 8.82 38.64
C ALA A 47 17.69 9.24 40.10
N ASP A 48 18.22 10.39 40.54
CA ASP A 48 18.27 10.81 41.95
C ASP A 48 17.60 12.18 42.20
N GLY A 49 17.26 12.92 41.13
CA GLY A 49 16.77 14.30 41.20
C GLY A 49 15.78 14.70 40.10
N GLN A 50 15.14 15.85 40.34
CA GLN A 50 14.23 16.49 39.39
C GLN A 50 14.35 18.03 39.45
N LEU A 51 14.27 18.69 38.30
CA LEU A 51 14.40 20.15 38.17
C LEU A 51 13.28 20.72 37.29
N SER A 52 12.52 21.67 37.84
CA SER A 52 11.47 22.37 37.10
C SER A 52 12.08 23.31 36.06
N CYS A 53 11.59 23.27 34.84
CA CYS A 53 12.11 24.02 33.70
C CYS A 53 11.02 24.84 33.01
N VAL A 54 11.37 26.06 32.61
CA VAL A 54 10.46 27.01 31.93
C VAL A 54 11.10 27.52 30.66
N MET A 55 10.46 27.29 29.52
CA MET A 55 10.90 27.80 28.22
C MET A 55 9.90 28.82 27.67
N TRP A 56 10.37 30.04 27.40
CA TRP A 56 9.52 31.13 26.91
C TRP A 56 9.10 30.88 25.45
N ALA A 57 7.89 31.30 25.09
CA ALA A 57 7.29 31.06 23.76
C ALA A 57 8.24 31.45 22.60
N SER A 58 8.81 32.66 22.67
CA SER A 58 9.72 33.21 21.65
C SER A 58 10.99 32.39 21.37
N ARG A 59 11.41 31.53 22.32
CA ARG A 59 12.49 30.55 22.13
C ARG A 59 11.94 29.18 21.77
N ALA A 60 10.88 28.75 22.44
CA ALA A 60 10.26 27.45 22.27
C ALA A 60 9.64 27.24 20.88
N ASP A 61 9.22 28.32 20.21
CA ASP A 61 8.70 28.30 18.84
C ASP A 61 9.81 28.28 17.77
N ARG A 62 11.09 28.43 18.17
CA ARG A 62 12.26 28.23 17.31
C ARG A 62 12.78 26.79 17.30
N LEU A 63 12.23 25.92 18.16
CA LEU A 63 12.61 24.51 18.20
C LEU A 63 12.16 23.81 16.91
N ARG A 64 13.09 23.09 16.26
CA ARG A 64 12.82 22.29 15.05
C ARG A 64 12.12 20.96 15.34
N PHE A 65 11.88 20.65 16.61
CA PHE A 65 11.29 19.41 17.10
C PHE A 65 10.28 19.71 18.22
N LYS A 66 9.39 18.76 18.52
CA LYS A 66 8.44 18.88 19.63
C LYS A 66 9.05 18.28 20.89
N LEU A 67 8.97 19.02 22.00
CA LEU A 67 9.22 18.47 23.34
C LEU A 67 8.12 17.44 23.65
N ALA A 68 8.53 16.25 24.07
CA ALA A 68 7.67 15.14 24.46
C ALA A 68 8.25 14.45 25.70
N ASP A 69 7.38 13.95 26.57
CA ASP A 69 7.78 13.12 27.70
C ASP A 69 8.53 11.87 27.21
N GLY A 70 9.61 11.49 27.90
CA GLY A 70 10.47 10.38 27.49
C GLY A 70 11.72 10.77 26.69
N LEU A 71 11.85 12.02 26.27
CA LEU A 71 13.00 12.47 25.47
C LEU A 71 14.19 12.89 26.36
N SER A 72 15.34 12.23 26.20
CA SER A 72 16.61 12.66 26.78
C SER A 72 17.14 13.92 26.08
N VAL A 73 17.49 14.94 26.85
CA VAL A 73 17.93 16.24 26.33
C VAL A 73 19.07 16.84 27.15
N LEU A 74 19.93 17.60 26.47
CA LEU A 74 20.81 18.59 27.07
C LEU A 74 20.12 19.96 27.02
N VAL A 75 20.03 20.64 28.15
CA VAL A 75 19.31 21.91 28.28
C VAL A 75 20.25 22.99 28.82
N ARG A 76 20.42 24.09 28.09
CA ARG A 76 21.13 25.28 28.57
C ARG A 76 20.15 26.25 29.21
N GLY A 77 20.48 26.79 30.37
CA GLY A 77 19.61 27.73 31.08
C GLY A 77 20.28 28.49 32.21
N VAL A 78 19.50 29.35 32.87
CA VAL A 78 19.91 30.08 34.09
C VAL A 78 19.01 29.63 35.24
N LEU A 79 19.59 29.39 36.42
CA LEU A 79 18.86 29.00 37.63
C LEU A 79 18.27 30.24 38.32
N GLU A 80 16.98 30.17 38.68
CA GLU A 80 16.25 31.22 39.39
C GLU A 80 15.29 30.57 40.40
N VAL A 81 15.11 31.18 41.57
CA VAL A 81 14.01 30.85 42.50
C VAL A 81 12.84 31.81 42.23
N TYR A 82 11.67 31.23 41.91
CA TYR A 82 10.48 32.00 41.58
C TYR A 82 9.90 32.71 42.82
N PRO A 83 9.86 34.06 42.89
CA PRO A 83 9.59 34.78 44.13
C PRO A 83 8.23 34.51 44.79
N GLN A 84 7.19 34.16 44.02
CA GLN A 84 5.85 33.93 44.56
C GLN A 84 5.63 32.52 45.15
N ARG A 85 6.51 31.55 44.85
CA ARG A 85 6.39 30.16 45.34
C ARG A 85 7.64 29.62 46.04
N GLY A 86 8.78 30.32 45.97
CA GLY A 86 10.04 29.85 46.55
C GLY A 86 10.61 28.61 45.86
N SER A 87 10.10 28.22 44.68
CA SER A 87 10.53 27.04 43.94
C SER A 87 11.69 27.36 43.00
N LEU A 88 12.74 26.54 43.05
CA LEU A 88 13.84 26.58 42.08
C LEU A 88 13.35 26.16 40.68
N GLN A 89 13.72 26.96 39.66
CA GLN A 89 13.42 26.72 38.27
C GLN A 89 14.64 27.01 37.38
N LEU A 90 14.77 26.29 36.26
CA LEU A 90 15.71 26.59 35.20
C LEU A 90 14.98 27.35 34.08
N ILE A 91 15.39 28.60 33.81
CA ILE A 91 14.93 29.33 32.62
C ILE A 91 15.70 28.79 31.43
N VAL A 92 14.98 28.06 30.58
CA VAL A 92 15.55 27.33 29.44
C VAL A 92 15.81 28.27 28.28
N GLN A 93 17.08 28.32 27.90
CA GLN A 93 17.59 29.11 26.79
C GLN A 93 17.66 28.32 25.49
N GLU A 94 18.01 27.04 25.57
CA GLU A 94 18.31 26.16 24.43
C GLU A 94 18.12 24.69 24.83
N VAL A 95 17.66 23.85 23.91
CA VAL A 95 17.42 22.41 24.13
C VAL A 95 17.99 21.64 22.94
N VAL A 96 18.84 20.66 23.24
CA VAL A 96 19.47 19.76 22.26
C VAL A 96 19.08 18.32 22.61
N PRO A 97 18.46 17.55 21.70
CA PRO A 97 18.23 16.12 21.91
C PRO A 97 19.55 15.36 22.11
N GLU A 98 19.59 14.52 23.14
CA GLU A 98 20.76 13.70 23.42
C GLU A 98 20.87 12.58 22.37
N GLY A 99 22.01 12.50 21.68
CA GLY A 99 22.28 11.57 20.57
C GLY A 99 22.62 12.23 19.23
N ILE A 100 22.22 13.49 18.98
CA ILE A 100 22.53 14.17 17.71
C ILE A 100 24.04 14.43 17.54
N GLY A 101 24.76 14.74 18.62
CA GLY A 101 26.19 15.03 18.58
C GLY A 101 27.05 13.82 18.16
N GLU A 102 26.71 12.62 18.63
CA GLU A 102 27.43 11.38 18.27
C GLU A 102 27.18 11.00 16.81
N LEU A 103 25.93 11.12 16.34
CA LEU A 103 25.57 10.88 14.94
C LEU A 103 26.23 11.91 14.00
N GLN A 104 26.27 13.19 14.39
CA GLN A 104 26.96 14.23 13.60
C GLN A 104 28.47 13.94 13.51
N LEU A 105 29.10 13.59 14.63
CA LEU A 105 30.53 13.22 14.65
C LEU A 105 30.80 11.98 13.77
N ALA A 106 29.97 10.94 13.87
CA ALA A 106 30.08 9.74 13.04
C ALA A 106 29.88 10.05 11.54
N PHE A 107 28.96 10.95 11.20
CA PHE A 107 28.75 11.41 9.83
C PHE A 107 29.97 12.15 9.29
N GLU A 108 30.55 13.08 10.06
CA GLU A 108 31.74 13.84 9.65
C GLU A 108 32.97 12.94 9.49
N GLN A 109 33.19 12.02 10.43
CA GLN A 109 34.27 11.01 10.35
C GLN A 109 34.12 10.10 9.13
N LEU A 110 32.91 9.59 8.87
CA LEU A 110 32.66 8.70 7.73
C LEU A 110 32.75 9.46 6.40
N LYS A 111 32.25 10.71 6.35
CA LYS A 111 32.42 11.58 5.19
C LYS A 111 33.91 11.77 4.90
N ALA A 112 34.70 12.21 5.88
CA ALA A 112 36.14 12.45 5.71
C ALA A 112 36.88 11.18 5.26
N LYS A 113 36.55 10.01 5.82
CA LYS A 113 37.10 8.71 5.40
C LYS A 113 36.82 8.42 3.92
N LEU A 114 35.56 8.49 3.50
CA LEU A 114 35.16 8.16 2.12
C LEU A 114 35.60 9.23 1.10
N GLU A 115 35.73 10.48 1.53
CA GLU A 115 36.30 11.58 0.74
C GLU A 115 37.81 11.36 0.51
N ALA A 116 38.55 10.93 1.54
CA ALA A 116 39.97 10.55 1.43
C ALA A 116 40.20 9.28 0.56
N GLU A 117 39.25 8.35 0.55
CA GLU A 117 39.24 7.22 -0.41
C GLU A 117 38.87 7.64 -1.85
N GLY A 118 38.55 8.91 -2.09
CA GLY A 118 38.14 9.43 -3.40
C GLY A 118 36.75 8.96 -3.84
N LEU A 119 35.90 8.47 -2.93
CA LEU A 119 34.61 7.86 -3.27
C LEU A 119 33.61 8.87 -3.85
N PHE A 120 33.75 10.16 -3.49
CA PHE A 120 32.90 11.26 -3.95
C PHE A 120 33.47 12.03 -5.15
N ALA A 121 34.65 11.65 -5.65
CA ALA A 121 35.37 12.36 -6.71
C ALA A 121 34.51 12.54 -7.98
N PRO A 122 34.41 13.76 -8.54
CA PRO A 122 33.51 14.04 -9.65
C PRO A 122 33.84 13.25 -10.93
N GLU A 123 35.09 12.84 -11.12
CA GLU A 123 35.56 12.01 -12.23
C GLU A 123 34.97 10.59 -12.21
N ARG A 124 34.50 10.12 -11.04
CA ARG A 124 33.81 8.83 -10.90
C ARG A 124 32.33 8.91 -11.28
N LYS A 125 31.74 10.11 -11.30
CA LYS A 125 30.30 10.31 -11.47
C LYS A 125 29.91 10.16 -12.93
N ARG A 126 28.94 9.28 -13.18
CA ARG A 126 28.45 8.94 -14.52
C ARG A 126 27.39 9.95 -14.97
N PRO A 127 27.47 10.48 -16.20
CA PRO A 127 26.41 11.31 -16.74
C PRO A 127 25.13 10.48 -16.93
N MET A 128 23.97 11.08 -16.67
CA MET A 128 22.69 10.46 -17.03
C MET A 128 22.55 10.35 -18.55
N PRO A 129 22.04 9.24 -19.10
CA PRO A 129 21.82 9.08 -20.54
C PRO A 129 20.97 10.20 -21.16
N GLU A 130 21.11 10.43 -22.47
CA GLU A 130 20.28 11.40 -23.18
C GLU A 130 18.81 10.99 -23.25
N LEU A 131 18.52 9.68 -23.35
CA LEU A 131 17.18 9.12 -23.52
C LEU A 131 16.95 7.94 -22.55
N PRO A 132 16.85 8.18 -21.23
CA PRO A 132 16.54 7.13 -20.26
C PRO A 132 15.13 6.57 -20.52
N GLN A 133 15.02 5.26 -20.70
CA GLN A 133 13.75 4.56 -20.93
C GLN A 133 13.40 3.61 -19.78
N ARG A 134 14.39 3.07 -19.08
CA ARG A 134 14.25 2.03 -18.06
C ARG A 134 14.86 2.48 -16.74
N ILE A 135 14.01 2.68 -15.76
CA ILE A 135 14.33 3.32 -14.48
C ILE A 135 14.21 2.26 -13.38
N GLY A 136 15.30 2.00 -12.67
CA GLY A 136 15.25 1.29 -11.38
C GLY A 136 14.75 2.24 -10.29
N LEU A 137 13.86 1.80 -9.42
CA LEU A 137 13.35 2.60 -8.30
C LEU A 137 13.56 1.84 -6.98
N VAL A 138 14.34 2.41 -6.06
CA VAL A 138 14.63 1.88 -4.73
C VAL A 138 13.94 2.75 -3.69
N THR A 139 12.84 2.25 -3.13
CA THR A 139 12.03 2.92 -2.10
C THR A 139 11.07 1.93 -1.42
N SER A 140 10.35 2.36 -0.39
CA SER A 140 9.27 1.56 0.19
C SER A 140 8.01 1.51 -0.70
N PRO A 141 7.33 0.36 -0.80
CA PRO A 141 6.18 0.18 -1.69
C PRO A 141 4.90 0.90 -1.23
N SER A 142 4.83 1.32 0.04
CA SER A 142 3.66 1.97 0.67
C SER A 142 3.83 3.48 0.90
N GLY A 143 5.02 4.05 0.63
CA GLY A 143 5.33 5.44 0.93
C GLY A 143 4.55 6.49 0.13
N ALA A 144 4.67 7.77 0.51
CA ALA A 144 4.27 8.88 -0.35
C ALA A 144 5.21 8.97 -1.57
N ALA A 145 6.53 8.93 -1.34
CA ALA A 145 7.56 9.09 -2.36
C ALA A 145 7.41 8.19 -3.60
N VAL A 146 7.00 6.91 -3.45
CA VAL A 146 6.77 6.03 -4.61
C VAL A 146 5.61 6.53 -5.47
N ARG A 147 4.53 7.05 -4.86
CA ARG A 147 3.38 7.62 -5.58
C ARG A 147 3.76 8.94 -6.24
N ASP A 148 4.52 9.79 -5.56
CA ASP A 148 4.96 11.09 -6.08
C ASP A 148 5.92 10.93 -7.27
N VAL A 149 6.90 10.02 -7.17
CA VAL A 149 7.81 9.66 -8.27
C VAL A 149 7.04 9.07 -9.44
N LEU A 150 6.16 8.08 -9.22
CA LEU A 150 5.38 7.48 -10.31
C LEU A 150 4.42 8.49 -10.97
N LYS A 151 3.86 9.44 -10.20
CA LYS A 151 3.05 10.55 -10.74
C LYS A 151 3.87 11.50 -11.62
N VAL A 152 5.13 11.79 -11.25
CA VAL A 152 6.03 12.59 -12.09
C VAL A 152 6.36 11.84 -13.38
N LEU A 153 6.82 10.59 -13.28
CA LEU A 153 7.28 9.79 -14.41
C LEU A 153 6.14 9.44 -15.38
N SER A 154 4.88 9.35 -14.92
CA SER A 154 3.73 9.05 -15.79
C SER A 154 3.42 10.12 -16.85
N ARG A 155 4.00 11.32 -16.76
CA ARG A 155 4.04 12.31 -17.86
C ARG A 155 4.67 11.74 -19.14
N TRP A 156 5.59 10.78 -19.01
CA TRP A 156 6.25 10.11 -20.12
C TRP A 156 5.83 8.63 -20.15
N PRO A 157 4.71 8.29 -20.82
CA PRO A 157 4.09 6.95 -20.75
C PRO A 157 4.88 5.83 -21.44
N HIS A 158 6.10 6.12 -21.91
CA HIS A 158 7.03 5.14 -22.50
C HIS A 158 8.14 4.74 -21.53
N LEU A 159 8.20 5.36 -20.34
CA LEU A 159 9.11 4.98 -19.28
C LEU A 159 8.69 3.65 -18.63
N SER A 160 9.65 2.72 -18.55
CA SER A 160 9.51 1.47 -17.82
C SER A 160 10.14 1.63 -16.44
N VAL A 161 9.34 1.56 -15.37
CA VAL A 161 9.83 1.70 -13.98
C VAL A 161 9.83 0.32 -13.30
N LEU A 162 11.00 -0.11 -12.83
CA LEU A 162 11.20 -1.33 -12.06
C LEU A 162 11.39 -0.99 -10.58
N LEU A 163 10.33 -1.13 -9.79
CA LEU A 163 10.39 -0.96 -8.34
C LEU A 163 11.05 -2.18 -7.68
N TYR A 164 12.16 -1.95 -6.97
CA TYR A 164 12.70 -2.89 -5.99
C TYR A 164 12.30 -2.41 -4.58
N PRO A 165 11.34 -3.08 -3.92
CA PRO A 165 10.85 -2.63 -2.62
C PRO A 165 11.92 -2.86 -1.53
N VAL A 166 12.19 -1.81 -0.75
CA VAL A 166 13.09 -1.86 0.41
C VAL A 166 12.48 -1.14 1.62
N ARG A 167 12.95 -1.49 2.82
CA ARG A 167 12.82 -0.61 3.98
C ARG A 167 13.73 0.61 3.78
N VAL A 168 13.20 1.79 4.09
CA VAL A 168 13.88 3.09 3.92
C VAL A 168 14.14 3.81 5.26
N GLN A 169 13.91 3.12 6.37
CA GLN A 169 14.16 3.58 7.74
C GLN A 169 14.19 2.37 8.69
N GLY A 170 14.81 2.54 9.86
CA GLY A 170 14.99 1.49 10.85
C GLY A 170 16.14 0.51 10.53
N LYS A 171 16.57 -0.23 11.55
CA LYS A 171 17.76 -1.11 11.51
C LYS A 171 17.63 -2.20 10.42
N GLY A 172 18.66 -2.33 9.59
CA GLY A 172 18.70 -3.28 8.46
C GLY A 172 18.22 -2.70 7.13
N ALA A 173 17.74 -1.45 7.09
CA ALA A 173 17.38 -0.77 5.85
C ALA A 173 18.60 -0.53 4.96
N GLU A 174 19.74 -0.16 5.55
CA GLU A 174 21.03 0.06 4.90
C GLU A 174 21.48 -1.14 4.07
N GLY A 175 21.33 -2.36 4.61
CA GLY A 175 21.65 -3.61 3.92
C GLY A 175 20.69 -3.91 2.76
N GLU A 176 19.40 -3.60 2.91
CA GLU A 176 18.40 -3.77 1.85
C GLU A 176 18.60 -2.78 0.69
N ILE A 177 18.80 -1.50 1.00
CA ILE A 177 19.08 -0.44 0.02
C ILE A 177 20.34 -0.79 -0.78
N ALA A 178 21.43 -1.13 -0.09
CA ALA A 178 22.68 -1.52 -0.74
C ALA A 178 22.55 -2.79 -1.59
N ARG A 179 21.74 -3.77 -1.16
CA ARG A 179 21.43 -4.97 -1.96
C ARG A 179 20.59 -4.64 -3.20
N ALA A 180 19.60 -3.76 -3.07
CA ALA A 180 18.75 -3.33 -4.17
C ALA A 180 19.56 -2.61 -5.26
N ILE A 181 20.42 -1.67 -4.88
CA ILE A 181 21.30 -0.94 -5.80
C ILE A 181 22.24 -1.92 -6.54
N ARG A 182 22.90 -2.83 -5.82
CA ARG A 182 23.76 -3.86 -6.44
C ARG A 182 22.99 -4.81 -7.36
N TYR A 183 21.75 -5.16 -7.04
CA TYR A 183 20.90 -6.01 -7.89
C TYR A 183 20.48 -5.28 -9.16
N LEU A 184 19.95 -4.06 -9.04
CA LEU A 184 19.52 -3.24 -10.17
C LEU A 184 20.69 -2.90 -11.10
N GLY A 185 21.86 -2.56 -10.56
CA GLY A 185 23.07 -2.32 -11.36
C GLY A 185 23.51 -3.55 -12.15
N LYS A 186 23.38 -4.77 -11.59
CA LYS A 186 23.75 -6.02 -12.27
C LYS A 186 22.77 -6.48 -13.35
N LEU A 187 21.56 -5.92 -13.43
CA LEU A 187 20.56 -6.34 -14.43
C LEU A 187 20.92 -5.95 -15.87
N GLY A 188 21.89 -5.05 -16.09
CA GLY A 188 22.40 -4.67 -17.41
C GLY A 188 21.37 -4.07 -18.38
N THR A 189 20.17 -3.78 -17.89
CA THR A 189 19.00 -3.40 -18.68
C THR A 189 18.38 -2.08 -18.27
N LEU A 190 18.88 -1.45 -17.20
CA LEU A 190 18.40 -0.17 -16.67
C LEU A 190 19.33 0.96 -17.09
N ASP A 191 18.76 2.11 -17.41
CA ASP A 191 19.48 3.31 -17.86
C ASP A 191 19.85 4.24 -16.70
N VAL A 192 19.05 4.21 -15.62
CA VAL A 192 19.23 5.02 -14.41
C VAL A 192 18.56 4.33 -13.21
N ILE A 193 19.11 4.55 -12.01
CA ILE A 193 18.53 4.10 -10.73
C ILE A 193 18.16 5.32 -9.88
N LEU A 194 16.93 5.40 -9.41
CA LEU A 194 16.47 6.39 -8.44
C LEU A 194 16.45 5.75 -7.05
N VAL A 195 17.25 6.29 -6.12
CA VAL A 195 17.21 5.94 -4.70
C VAL A 195 16.51 7.09 -3.98
N VAL A 196 15.31 6.84 -3.44
CA VAL A 196 14.45 7.92 -2.93
C VAL A 196 13.81 7.58 -1.59
N ARG A 197 13.60 8.62 -0.76
CA ARG A 197 12.91 8.52 0.53
C ARG A 197 11.93 9.67 0.67
N GLY A 198 10.72 9.39 1.18
CA GLY A 198 9.78 10.44 1.58
C GLY A 198 10.23 11.20 2.82
N GLY A 199 9.51 12.27 3.16
CA GLY A 199 9.76 13.03 4.38
C GLY A 199 9.66 12.16 5.65
N GLY A 200 10.42 12.56 6.68
CA GLY A 200 10.52 11.91 7.97
C GLY A 200 11.55 12.63 8.85
N LEU A 201 11.87 12.10 10.03
CA LEU A 201 12.88 12.71 10.90
C LEU A 201 14.30 12.48 10.35
N LEU A 202 15.25 13.29 10.81
CA LEU A 202 16.67 13.20 10.44
C LEU A 202 17.26 11.85 10.85
N GLU A 203 16.88 11.34 12.03
CA GLU A 203 17.27 10.04 12.57
C GLU A 203 16.92 8.88 11.63
N ASP A 204 15.75 8.94 10.99
CA ASP A 204 15.34 7.93 10.02
C ASP A 204 16.15 7.98 8.69
N LEU A 205 16.84 9.09 8.38
CA LEU A 205 17.73 9.19 7.22
C LEU A 205 19.03 8.41 7.41
N TRP A 206 19.36 7.99 8.63
CA TRP A 206 20.67 7.43 8.96
C TRP A 206 21.04 6.20 8.11
N ALA A 207 20.06 5.38 7.71
CA ALA A 207 20.27 4.25 6.81
C ALA A 207 20.93 4.60 5.45
N PHE A 208 20.89 5.88 5.05
CA PHE A 208 21.54 6.42 3.83
C PHE A 208 22.90 7.09 4.11
N ASN A 209 23.26 7.27 5.38
CA ASN A 209 24.61 7.67 5.79
C ASN A 209 25.57 6.49 5.91
N GLU A 210 25.05 5.26 6.02
CA GLU A 210 25.84 4.04 6.18
C GLU A 210 26.79 3.72 5.02
N GLU A 211 28.03 3.33 5.36
CA GLU A 211 29.13 3.07 4.42
C GLU A 211 28.75 2.05 3.32
N VAL A 212 27.95 1.04 3.69
CA VAL A 212 27.50 -0.02 2.78
C VAL A 212 26.62 0.50 1.63
N VAL A 213 25.88 1.59 1.85
CA VAL A 213 25.06 2.25 0.82
C VAL A 213 25.95 3.11 -0.08
N ALA A 214 26.83 3.93 0.50
CA ALA A 214 27.78 4.75 -0.23
C ALA A 214 28.63 3.93 -1.21
N ARG A 215 29.20 2.81 -0.75
CA ARG A 215 29.97 1.88 -1.59
C ARG A 215 29.11 1.16 -2.63
N ALA A 216 27.84 0.85 -2.34
CA ALA A 216 26.94 0.25 -3.33
C ALA A 216 26.58 1.21 -4.47
N ILE A 217 26.40 2.51 -4.16
CA ILE A 217 26.18 3.57 -5.14
C ILE A 217 27.43 3.75 -6.02
N ALA A 218 28.60 4.00 -5.41
CA ALA A 218 29.85 4.25 -6.13
C ALA A 218 30.32 3.07 -7.00
N ALA A 219 29.88 1.85 -6.68
CA ALA A 219 30.16 0.62 -7.45
C ALA A 219 29.07 0.25 -8.47
N SER A 220 27.94 0.96 -8.52
CA SER A 220 26.89 0.72 -9.51
C SER A 220 27.40 1.00 -10.93
N PRO A 221 27.23 0.11 -11.92
CA PRO A 221 27.58 0.41 -13.31
C PRO A 221 26.55 1.32 -14.01
N VAL A 222 25.35 1.44 -13.44
CA VAL A 222 24.24 2.30 -13.91
C VAL A 222 24.22 3.58 -13.07
N PRO A 223 24.06 4.78 -13.66
CA PRO A 223 24.03 6.03 -12.90
C PRO A 223 22.90 6.05 -11.88
N VAL A 224 23.21 6.55 -10.68
CA VAL A 224 22.33 6.62 -9.52
C VAL A 224 22.00 8.07 -9.20
N ILE A 225 20.70 8.37 -9.12
CA ILE A 225 20.18 9.65 -8.62
C ILE A 225 19.68 9.44 -7.20
N SER A 226 20.24 10.19 -6.24
CA SER A 226 19.70 10.26 -4.89
C SER A 226 18.60 11.33 -4.80
N GLY A 227 17.47 10.98 -4.21
CA GLY A 227 16.38 11.88 -3.85
C GLY A 227 15.94 11.60 -2.41
N VAL A 228 16.90 11.69 -1.48
CA VAL A 228 16.77 11.27 -0.07
C VAL A 228 16.92 12.45 0.88
N GLY A 229 17.96 13.26 0.71
CA GLY A 229 18.16 14.47 1.51
C GLY A 229 17.12 15.55 1.23
N HIS A 230 17.10 16.58 2.09
CA HIS A 230 16.36 17.82 1.85
C HIS A 230 17.34 18.92 1.37
N GLU A 231 16.88 20.14 1.14
CA GLU A 231 17.75 21.23 0.67
C GLU A 231 18.95 21.50 1.60
N ILE A 232 18.72 21.38 2.92
CA ILE A 232 19.67 21.71 4.00
C ILE A 232 20.43 20.46 4.48
N ASP A 233 19.77 19.30 4.52
CA ASP A 233 20.30 18.07 5.12
C ASP A 233 20.82 17.11 4.03
N PHE A 234 22.14 17.04 3.89
CA PHE A 234 22.83 16.16 2.93
C PHE A 234 23.18 14.81 3.57
N THR A 235 22.92 13.70 2.86
CA THR A 235 23.33 12.35 3.27
C THR A 235 24.61 11.90 2.58
N ILE A 236 25.31 10.90 3.14
CA ILE A 236 26.48 10.28 2.47
C ILE A 236 26.07 9.69 1.11
N ALA A 237 24.86 9.14 0.99
CA ALA A 237 24.30 8.69 -0.28
C ALA A 237 24.20 9.82 -1.33
N ASP A 238 23.88 11.05 -0.94
CA ASP A 238 23.83 12.21 -1.85
C ASP A 238 25.23 12.60 -2.36
N PHE A 239 26.27 12.46 -1.52
CA PHE A 239 27.66 12.69 -1.94
C PHE A 239 28.18 11.57 -2.86
N ALA A 240 27.83 10.31 -2.58
CA ALA A 240 28.20 9.15 -3.38
C ALA A 240 27.45 9.06 -4.72
N ALA A 241 26.24 9.59 -4.81
CA ALA A 241 25.41 9.54 -6.02
C ALA A 241 26.02 10.32 -7.18
N ASP A 242 25.79 9.83 -8.40
CA ASP A 242 26.22 10.51 -9.62
C ASP A 242 25.47 11.86 -9.78
N ILE A 243 24.20 11.90 -9.36
CA ILE A 243 23.36 13.11 -9.36
C ILE A 243 22.59 13.21 -8.04
N ARG A 244 22.57 14.39 -7.42
CA ARG A 244 21.73 14.71 -6.25
C ARG A 244 20.44 15.40 -6.69
N ALA A 245 19.33 15.03 -6.06
CA ALA A 245 18.10 15.79 -5.98
C ALA A 245 17.71 15.99 -4.51
N ALA A 246 17.15 17.15 -4.17
CA ALA A 246 16.71 17.53 -2.83
C ALA A 246 15.31 17.01 -2.46
N THR A 247 14.64 16.26 -3.35
CA THR A 247 13.38 15.54 -3.08
C THR A 247 13.22 14.34 -4.02
N PRO A 248 12.40 13.32 -3.65
CA PRO A 248 11.99 12.24 -4.57
C PRO A 248 11.36 12.77 -5.87
N THR A 249 10.50 13.77 -5.75
CA THR A 249 9.84 14.45 -6.87
C THR A 249 10.89 15.06 -7.80
N GLN A 250 11.86 15.79 -7.27
CA GLN A 250 12.93 16.38 -8.08
C GLN A 250 13.81 15.30 -8.75
N ALA A 251 14.10 14.18 -8.10
CA ALA A 251 14.83 13.07 -8.73
C ALA A 251 14.10 12.55 -9.98
N ALA A 252 12.77 12.47 -9.93
CA ALA A 252 11.95 12.11 -11.07
C ALA A 252 11.84 13.24 -12.12
N GLU A 253 11.78 14.51 -11.69
CA GLU A 253 11.78 15.68 -12.59
C GLU A 253 13.06 15.78 -13.42
N LEU A 254 14.22 15.44 -12.86
CA LEU A 254 15.50 15.46 -13.59
C LEU A 254 15.47 14.52 -14.80
N VAL A 255 14.90 13.32 -14.63
CA VAL A 255 14.70 12.34 -15.72
C VAL A 255 13.71 12.87 -16.77
N VAL A 256 12.59 13.42 -16.33
CA VAL A 256 11.55 14.01 -17.20
C VAL A 256 12.09 15.20 -18.01
N ALA A 257 12.82 16.11 -17.36
CA ALA A 257 13.38 17.32 -17.97
C ALA A 257 14.44 16.99 -19.05
N GLN A 258 15.18 15.88 -18.90
CA GLN A 258 16.09 15.38 -19.92
C GLN A 258 15.33 14.90 -21.16
N LEU A 259 14.29 14.09 -20.99
CA LEU A 259 13.45 13.61 -22.10
C LEU A 259 12.77 14.76 -22.83
N GLU A 260 12.22 15.74 -22.11
CA GLU A 260 11.67 16.95 -22.71
C GLU A 260 12.72 17.77 -23.47
N ARG A 261 13.97 17.84 -22.98
CA ARG A 261 15.07 18.54 -23.67
C ARG A 261 15.36 17.89 -25.03
N GLN A 262 15.41 16.56 -25.09
CA GLN A 262 15.61 15.85 -26.37
C GLN A 262 14.38 15.97 -27.29
N ALA A 263 13.16 15.96 -26.74
CA ALA A 263 11.95 16.20 -27.52
C ALA A 263 11.93 17.60 -28.15
N ARG A 264 12.24 18.65 -27.37
CA ARG A 264 12.39 20.02 -27.87
C ARG A 264 13.46 20.11 -28.97
N ARG A 265 14.65 19.51 -28.75
CA ARG A 265 15.74 19.43 -29.75
C ARG A 265 15.29 18.78 -31.07
N LEU A 266 14.49 17.71 -31.00
CA LEU A 266 13.94 17.04 -32.18
C LEU A 266 12.90 17.91 -32.91
N GLU A 267 12.03 18.60 -32.17
CA GLU A 267 11.03 19.52 -32.74
C GLU A 267 11.68 20.74 -33.41
N ASP A 268 12.72 21.31 -32.81
CA ASP A 268 13.47 22.44 -33.38
C ASP A 268 14.24 22.01 -34.63
N ALA A 269 14.92 20.87 -34.60
CA ALA A 269 15.58 20.29 -35.77
C ALA A 269 14.59 20.02 -36.92
N TRP A 270 13.40 19.51 -36.60
CA TRP A 270 12.33 19.32 -37.57
C TRP A 270 11.81 20.65 -38.13
N ARG A 271 11.66 21.70 -37.29
CA ARG A 271 11.25 23.04 -37.72
C ARG A 271 12.28 23.65 -38.68
N HIS A 272 13.57 23.53 -38.37
CA HIS A 272 14.65 24.01 -39.23
C HIS A 272 14.69 23.28 -40.58
N LEU A 273 14.53 21.94 -40.57
CA LEU A 273 14.44 21.14 -41.79
C LEU A 273 13.24 21.56 -42.66
N LEU A 274 12.08 21.80 -42.07
CA LEU A 274 10.89 22.28 -42.80
C LEU A 274 11.12 23.65 -43.46
N LEU A 275 11.72 24.61 -42.74
CA LEU A 275 12.00 25.94 -43.26
C LEU A 275 13.04 25.89 -44.41
N ALA A 276 14.09 25.09 -44.26
CA ALA A 276 15.09 24.87 -45.31
C ALA A 276 14.48 24.19 -46.56
N TRP A 277 13.60 23.20 -46.36
CA TRP A 277 12.85 22.53 -47.42
C TRP A 277 11.95 23.49 -48.19
N GLN A 278 11.12 24.26 -47.47
CA GLN A 278 10.22 25.27 -48.06
C GLN A 278 11.00 26.32 -48.84
N ARG A 279 12.07 26.90 -48.26
CA ARG A 279 12.94 27.87 -48.95
C ARG A 279 13.52 27.29 -50.24
N THR A 280 13.99 26.04 -50.19
CA THR A 280 14.55 25.34 -51.37
C THR A 280 13.49 25.13 -52.44
N LEU A 281 12.28 24.67 -52.08
CA LEU A 281 11.18 24.50 -53.03
C LEU A 281 10.74 25.82 -53.66
N THR A 282 10.61 26.90 -52.88
CA THR A 282 10.26 28.23 -53.40
C THR A 282 11.30 28.73 -54.41
N LEU A 283 12.60 28.59 -54.12
CA LEU A 283 13.66 28.94 -55.07
C LEU A 283 13.59 28.11 -56.36
N ARG A 284 13.29 26.80 -56.27
CA ARG A 284 13.15 25.92 -57.45
C ARG A 284 11.87 26.22 -58.24
N LYS A 285 10.76 26.54 -57.58
CA LYS A 285 9.50 27.01 -58.21
C LYS A 285 9.71 28.32 -58.96
N ASN A 286 10.36 29.31 -58.33
CA ASN A 286 10.65 30.61 -58.95
C ASN A 286 11.59 30.46 -60.16
N ARG A 287 12.65 29.64 -60.05
CA ARG A 287 13.53 29.33 -61.18
C ARG A 287 12.79 28.63 -62.32
N LEU A 288 11.87 27.70 -62.02
CA LEU A 288 11.04 27.06 -63.05
C LEU A 288 10.08 28.05 -63.71
N ALA A 289 9.48 28.97 -62.95
CA ALA A 289 8.59 29.99 -63.50
C ALA A 289 9.32 30.93 -64.47
N LEU A 290 10.50 31.42 -64.08
CA LEU A 290 11.36 32.26 -64.92
C LEU A 290 11.80 31.52 -66.19
N LEU A 291 12.27 30.27 -66.06
CA LEU A 291 12.70 29.47 -67.21
C LEU A 291 11.54 29.06 -68.12
N ALA A 292 10.33 28.84 -67.60
CA ALA A 292 9.15 28.53 -68.40
C ALA A 292 8.66 29.73 -69.24
N GLY A 293 8.98 30.97 -68.83
CA GLY A 293 8.75 32.18 -69.62
C GLY A 293 9.78 32.40 -70.74
N ALA A 294 10.89 31.66 -70.76
CA ALA A 294 11.92 31.81 -71.79
C ALA A 294 11.52 31.09 -73.09
N ARG A 295 11.72 31.75 -74.24
CA ARG A 295 11.31 31.28 -75.58
C ARG A 295 11.71 29.83 -75.88
N GLY A 296 12.91 29.39 -75.48
CA GLY A 296 13.39 28.02 -75.73
C GLY A 296 12.68 26.92 -74.93
N LEU A 297 12.19 27.21 -73.73
CA LEU A 297 11.49 26.23 -72.87
C LEU A 297 9.96 26.28 -73.03
N ALA A 298 9.42 27.38 -73.53
CA ALA A 298 8.03 27.49 -73.95
C ALA A 298 7.64 26.44 -75.02
N LEU A 299 8.61 26.01 -75.85
CA LEU A 299 8.47 24.95 -76.85
C LEU A 299 8.28 23.54 -76.23
N PHE A 300 8.56 23.34 -74.94
CA PHE A 300 8.48 22.04 -74.26
C PHE A 300 7.49 22.04 -73.08
N PRO A 301 6.20 22.38 -73.30
CA PRO A 301 5.23 22.55 -72.21
C PRO A 301 4.99 21.26 -71.41
N ALA A 302 5.13 20.09 -72.03
CA ALA A 302 5.05 18.79 -71.35
C ALA A 302 6.15 18.62 -70.30
N ARG A 303 7.39 19.06 -70.60
CA ARG A 303 8.53 18.96 -69.67
C ARG A 303 8.38 19.93 -68.51
N VAL A 304 7.89 21.16 -68.77
CA VAL A 304 7.57 22.15 -67.72
C VAL A 304 6.46 21.61 -66.79
N ARG A 305 5.40 21.01 -67.34
CA ARG A 305 4.34 20.35 -66.54
C ARG A 305 4.91 19.22 -65.68
N GLN A 306 5.74 18.34 -66.24
CA GLN A 306 6.36 17.22 -65.51
C GLN A 306 7.17 17.72 -64.30
N ILE A 307 8.02 18.74 -64.48
CA ILE A 307 8.83 19.30 -63.38
C ILE A 307 7.93 19.98 -62.34
N ARG A 308 6.87 20.68 -62.77
CA ARG A 308 5.88 21.30 -61.86
C ARG A 308 5.19 20.24 -60.98
N THR A 309 4.80 19.10 -61.55
CA THR A 309 4.22 17.98 -60.78
C THR A 309 5.22 17.37 -59.77
N VAL A 310 6.51 17.27 -60.13
CA VAL A 310 7.55 16.81 -59.18
C VAL A 310 7.69 17.79 -58.00
N LEU A 311 7.71 19.09 -58.25
CA LEU A 311 7.78 20.12 -57.19
C LEU A 311 6.53 20.12 -56.30
N GLN A 312 5.34 19.90 -56.86
CA GLN A 312 4.09 19.74 -56.08
C GLN A 312 4.13 18.49 -55.18
N ARG A 313 4.64 17.36 -55.68
CA ARG A 313 4.82 16.13 -54.86
C ARG A 313 5.85 16.32 -53.73
N ALA A 314 6.91 17.08 -53.99
CA ALA A 314 7.92 17.40 -52.99
C ALA A 314 7.37 18.29 -51.85
N GLU A 315 6.39 19.16 -52.13
CA GLU A 315 5.78 20.06 -51.14
C GLU A 315 5.09 19.31 -49.98
N VAL A 316 4.40 18.21 -50.28
CA VAL A 316 3.72 17.37 -49.26
C VAL A 316 4.63 16.35 -48.58
N LEU A 317 5.85 16.11 -49.11
CA LEU A 317 6.73 15.04 -48.65
C LEU A 317 7.06 15.09 -47.14
N PRO A 318 7.39 16.25 -46.52
CA PRO A 318 7.67 16.29 -45.08
C PRO A 318 6.46 15.93 -44.21
N GLN A 319 5.25 16.31 -44.64
CA GLN A 319 4.02 15.96 -43.93
C GLN A 319 3.75 14.45 -44.01
N LEU A 320 3.98 13.85 -45.18
CA LEU A 320 3.88 12.39 -45.37
C LEU A 320 4.91 11.64 -44.51
N LEU A 321 6.16 12.09 -44.47
CA LEU A 321 7.22 11.50 -43.64
C LEU A 321 6.86 11.56 -42.15
N ARG A 322 6.42 12.73 -41.64
CA ARG A 322 5.96 12.87 -40.24
C ARG A 322 4.76 11.95 -39.95
N GLY A 323 3.81 11.87 -40.89
CA GLY A 323 2.65 10.99 -40.80
C GLY A 323 3.02 9.50 -40.73
N LEU A 324 4.01 9.06 -41.54
CA LEU A 324 4.53 7.70 -41.53
C LEU A 324 5.20 7.34 -40.21
N VAL A 325 6.05 8.22 -39.67
CA VAL A 325 6.71 8.04 -38.37
C VAL A 325 5.66 7.93 -37.25
N LEU A 326 4.70 8.86 -37.18
CA LEU A 326 3.63 8.84 -36.18
C LEU A 326 2.73 7.60 -36.30
N ARG A 327 2.40 7.17 -37.53
CA ARG A 327 1.62 5.94 -37.78
C ARG A 327 2.39 4.69 -37.33
N ARG A 328 3.69 4.62 -37.60
CA ARG A 328 4.55 3.50 -37.17
C ARG A 328 4.70 3.46 -35.65
N HIS A 329 4.87 4.62 -34.99
CA HIS A 329 4.88 4.72 -33.52
C HIS A 329 3.57 4.22 -32.91
N ARG A 330 2.42 4.69 -33.40
CA ARG A 330 1.09 4.18 -32.98
C ARG A 330 0.95 2.67 -33.17
N GLY A 331 1.48 2.13 -34.29
CA GLY A 331 1.54 0.69 -34.53
C GLY A 331 2.33 -0.06 -33.45
N TYR A 332 3.53 0.41 -33.10
CA TYR A 332 4.31 -0.17 -31.99
C TYR A 332 3.59 -0.06 -30.65
N GLN A 333 2.98 1.08 -30.31
CA GLN A 333 2.21 1.23 -29.07
C GLN A 333 1.03 0.25 -28.97
N LEU A 334 0.34 -0.02 -30.08
CA LEU A 334 -0.74 -1.01 -30.14
C LEU A 334 -0.21 -2.46 -30.01
N LEU A 335 0.97 -2.77 -30.55
CA LEU A 335 1.60 -4.07 -30.38
C LEU A 335 2.09 -4.28 -28.95
N VAL A 336 2.75 -3.28 -28.36
CA VAL A 336 3.27 -3.29 -26.99
C VAL A 336 2.13 -3.42 -25.97
N SER A 337 1.04 -2.65 -26.12
CA SER A 337 -0.12 -2.77 -25.23
C SER A 337 -0.84 -4.12 -25.36
N ARG A 338 -0.91 -4.72 -26.57
CA ARG A 338 -1.38 -6.11 -26.75
C ARG A 338 -0.48 -7.12 -26.05
N LEU A 339 0.84 -6.91 -26.09
CA LEU A 339 1.82 -7.81 -25.49
C LEU A 339 1.83 -7.71 -23.95
N TYR A 340 1.66 -6.52 -23.38
CA TYR A 340 1.44 -6.34 -21.92
C TYR A 340 0.05 -6.79 -21.44
N ALA A 341 -0.97 -6.80 -22.31
CA ALA A 341 -2.27 -7.41 -22.02
C ALA A 341 -2.27 -8.95 -22.14
N TRP A 342 -1.24 -9.54 -22.75
CA TRP A 342 -1.16 -10.98 -23.03
C TRP A 342 -1.19 -11.86 -21.76
N PRO A 343 -0.48 -11.53 -20.66
CA PRO A 343 -0.55 -12.30 -19.40
C PRO A 343 -1.95 -12.29 -18.78
N VAL A 344 -2.70 -11.20 -18.91
CA VAL A 344 -4.06 -11.06 -18.36
C VAL A 344 -5.02 -12.00 -19.08
N ARG A 345 -4.91 -12.14 -20.40
CA ARG A 345 -5.84 -12.94 -21.21
C ARG A 345 -5.67 -14.46 -20.99
N PHE A 346 -4.43 -14.94 -20.83
CA PHE A 346 -4.17 -16.35 -20.51
C PHE A 346 -4.36 -16.68 -19.02
N GLY A 347 -4.03 -15.74 -18.12
CA GLY A 347 -4.26 -15.90 -16.69
C GLY A 347 -5.75 -15.93 -16.30
N ALA A 348 -6.58 -15.10 -16.93
CA ALA A 348 -8.01 -15.02 -16.63
C ALA A 348 -8.76 -16.32 -17.00
N ALA A 349 -8.58 -16.84 -18.22
CA ALA A 349 -9.29 -18.05 -18.68
C ALA A 349 -9.02 -19.27 -17.78
N ARG A 350 -7.75 -19.50 -17.42
CA ARG A 350 -7.35 -20.60 -16.52
C ARG A 350 -7.85 -20.40 -15.09
N ARG A 351 -7.91 -19.15 -14.59
CA ARG A 351 -8.52 -18.84 -13.29
C ARG A 351 -10.02 -19.07 -13.27
N TRP A 352 -10.75 -18.68 -14.31
CA TRP A 352 -12.19 -18.95 -14.43
C TRP A 352 -12.49 -20.45 -14.49
N GLN A 353 -11.69 -21.24 -15.22
CA GLN A 353 -11.82 -22.70 -15.23
C GLN A 353 -11.55 -23.33 -13.86
N LEU A 354 -10.52 -22.87 -13.13
CA LEU A 354 -10.22 -23.32 -11.77
C LEU A 354 -11.36 -22.97 -10.78
N LEU A 355 -11.88 -21.74 -10.84
CA LEU A 355 -13.00 -21.30 -9.99
C LEU A 355 -14.28 -22.08 -10.30
N ALA A 356 -14.63 -22.26 -11.57
CA ALA A 356 -15.78 -23.06 -11.97
C ALA A 356 -15.67 -24.53 -11.52
N GLY A 357 -14.48 -25.11 -11.59
CA GLY A 357 -14.21 -26.46 -11.05
C GLY A 357 -14.38 -26.55 -9.53
N GLN A 358 -13.89 -25.55 -8.78
CA GLN A 358 -14.07 -25.48 -7.33
C GLN A 358 -15.54 -25.26 -6.94
N GLU A 359 -16.27 -24.40 -7.65
CA GLU A 359 -17.69 -24.13 -7.44
C GLU A 359 -18.55 -25.37 -7.72
N ALA A 360 -18.27 -26.11 -8.80
CA ALA A 360 -18.93 -27.38 -9.09
C ALA A 360 -18.68 -28.43 -8.00
N MET A 361 -17.42 -28.57 -7.56
CA MET A 361 -17.06 -29.51 -6.49
C MET A 361 -17.72 -29.15 -5.15
N LEU A 362 -17.84 -27.86 -4.83
CA LEU A 362 -18.54 -27.38 -3.64
C LEU A 362 -20.04 -27.67 -3.71
N ARG A 363 -20.68 -27.42 -4.86
CA ARG A 363 -22.11 -27.72 -5.09
C ARG A 363 -22.43 -29.20 -4.89
N GLU A 364 -21.63 -30.12 -5.43
CA GLU A 364 -21.85 -31.56 -5.22
C GLU A 364 -21.63 -32.00 -3.78
N ARG A 365 -20.59 -31.48 -3.10
CA ARG A 365 -20.40 -31.75 -1.67
C ARG A 365 -21.58 -31.26 -0.82
N LEU A 366 -22.13 -30.08 -1.14
CA LEU A 366 -23.31 -29.53 -0.45
C LEU A 366 -24.56 -30.40 -0.71
N ARG A 367 -24.80 -30.79 -1.96
CA ARG A 367 -25.91 -31.70 -2.35
C ARG A 367 -25.82 -33.03 -1.60
N ALA A 368 -24.67 -33.68 -1.60
CA ALA A 368 -24.44 -34.95 -0.91
C ALA A 368 -24.71 -34.84 0.60
N LEU A 369 -24.24 -33.76 1.25
CA LEU A 369 -24.46 -33.51 2.67
C LEU A 369 -25.95 -33.32 2.99
N VAL A 370 -26.67 -32.52 2.19
CA VAL A 370 -28.13 -32.32 2.35
C VAL A 370 -28.90 -33.62 2.16
N SER A 371 -28.59 -34.40 1.12
CA SER A 371 -29.24 -35.69 0.85
C SER A 371 -29.03 -36.69 1.99
N ARG A 372 -27.82 -36.77 2.55
CA ARG A 372 -27.52 -37.61 3.73
C ARG A 372 -28.35 -37.18 4.95
N ARG A 373 -28.44 -35.88 5.24
CA ARG A 373 -29.26 -35.38 6.37
C ARG A 373 -30.76 -35.63 6.17
N LYS A 374 -31.28 -35.56 4.94
CA LYS A 374 -32.66 -35.94 4.63
C LYS A 374 -32.93 -37.42 4.91
N LEU A 375 -32.01 -38.31 4.53
CA LEU A 375 -32.10 -39.75 4.80
C LEU A 375 -32.06 -40.05 6.32
N GLU A 376 -31.13 -39.44 7.06
CA GLU A 376 -31.04 -39.57 8.52
C GLU A 376 -32.33 -39.09 9.22
N LEU A 377 -32.92 -37.98 8.76
CA LEU A 377 -34.20 -37.47 9.29
C LEU A 377 -35.35 -38.43 8.98
N ALA A 378 -35.47 -38.90 7.74
CA ALA A 378 -36.52 -39.82 7.33
C ALA A 378 -36.49 -41.14 8.13
N ALA A 379 -35.29 -41.67 8.42
CA ALA A 379 -35.12 -42.84 9.26
C ALA A 379 -35.63 -42.61 10.70
N LYS A 380 -35.29 -41.46 11.31
CA LYS A 380 -35.76 -41.09 12.66
C LYS A 380 -37.29 -40.90 12.71
N VAL A 381 -37.88 -40.30 11.67
CA VAL A 381 -39.35 -40.15 11.58
C VAL A 381 -40.06 -41.51 11.51
N ARG A 382 -39.55 -42.47 10.72
CA ARG A 382 -40.10 -43.84 10.68
C ARG A 382 -40.01 -44.54 12.03
N ALA A 383 -38.89 -44.39 12.74
CA ALA A 383 -38.72 -44.97 14.08
C ALA A 383 -39.74 -44.40 15.09
N LEU A 384 -39.99 -43.09 15.08
CA LEU A 384 -41.02 -42.45 15.90
C LEU A 384 -42.43 -42.94 15.54
N GLN A 385 -42.74 -43.11 14.25
CA GLN A 385 -44.04 -43.62 13.81
C GLN A 385 -44.28 -45.07 14.24
N ALA A 386 -43.24 -45.93 14.21
CA ALA A 386 -43.32 -47.32 14.66
C ALA A 386 -43.59 -47.46 16.18
N LEU A 387 -43.17 -46.47 16.98
CA LEU A 387 -43.38 -46.42 18.42
C LEU A 387 -44.70 -45.72 18.83
N SER A 388 -45.49 -45.21 17.87
CA SER A 388 -46.73 -44.49 18.17
C SER A 388 -47.94 -45.43 18.34
N PRO A 389 -48.72 -45.34 19.44
CA PRO A 389 -49.90 -46.19 19.66
C PRO A 389 -50.96 -46.07 18.55
N THR A 390 -51.05 -44.91 17.91
CA THR A 390 -51.95 -44.64 16.78
C THR A 390 -51.61 -45.47 15.54
N GLY A 391 -50.34 -45.84 15.34
CA GLY A 391 -49.90 -46.73 14.27
C GLY A 391 -50.40 -48.17 14.46
N ILE A 392 -50.52 -48.62 15.72
CA ILE A 392 -51.04 -49.96 16.06
C ILE A 392 -52.55 -50.01 15.82
N LEU A 393 -53.30 -49.00 16.29
CA LEU A 393 -54.75 -48.91 16.06
C LEU A 393 -55.10 -48.92 14.56
N LYS A 394 -54.33 -48.19 13.73
CA LYS A 394 -54.52 -48.17 12.27
C LYS A 394 -54.32 -49.52 11.57
N ARG A 395 -53.69 -50.51 12.22
CA ARG A 395 -53.52 -51.87 11.68
C ARG A 395 -54.70 -52.80 12.00
N GLY A 396 -55.80 -52.28 12.54
CA GLY A 396 -57.01 -53.05 12.85
C GLY A 396 -57.11 -53.56 14.28
N TYR A 397 -56.10 -53.30 15.12
CA TYR A 397 -56.19 -53.57 16.56
C TYR A 397 -57.02 -52.51 17.28
N SER A 398 -57.70 -52.92 18.35
CA SER A 398 -58.45 -52.03 19.24
C SER A 398 -57.81 -51.98 20.63
N ILE A 399 -58.09 -50.92 21.38
CA ILE A 399 -57.74 -50.82 22.80
C ILE A 399 -59.06 -50.70 23.58
N THR A 400 -59.38 -51.72 24.37
CA THR A 400 -60.57 -51.76 25.21
C THR A 400 -60.22 -51.40 26.64
N THR A 401 -60.94 -50.47 27.26
CA THR A 401 -60.84 -50.14 28.69
C THR A 401 -62.22 -50.24 29.36
N VAL A 402 -62.27 -50.23 30.69
CA VAL A 402 -63.54 -50.05 31.42
C VAL A 402 -63.93 -48.57 31.39
N GLU A 403 -65.23 -48.26 31.30
CA GLU A 403 -65.69 -46.87 31.32
C GLU A 403 -65.43 -46.22 32.71
N GLY A 404 -64.34 -45.46 32.80
CA GLY A 404 -63.86 -44.81 34.03
C GLY A 404 -62.40 -45.10 34.37
N ASP A 405 -61.84 -46.22 33.89
CA ASP A 405 -60.42 -46.57 34.08
C ASP A 405 -59.66 -46.45 32.74
N PRO A 406 -58.53 -45.72 32.68
CA PRO A 406 -57.73 -45.59 31.45
C PRO A 406 -56.85 -46.83 31.13
N ARG A 407 -56.81 -47.86 31.98
CA ARG A 407 -55.97 -49.05 31.76
C ARG A 407 -56.57 -49.99 30.70
N PRO A 408 -55.77 -50.44 29.72
CA PRO A 408 -56.20 -51.45 28.75
C PRO A 408 -56.51 -52.78 29.42
N LEU A 409 -57.69 -53.33 29.12
CA LEU A 409 -58.07 -54.69 29.48
C LEU A 409 -57.20 -55.68 28.71
N ARG A 410 -56.69 -56.70 29.42
CA ARG A 410 -55.80 -57.72 28.86
C ARG A 410 -56.35 -59.13 29.00
N ARG A 411 -57.27 -59.37 29.94
CA ARG A 411 -57.93 -60.66 30.16
C ARG A 411 -59.44 -60.45 30.28
N ALA A 412 -60.23 -61.45 29.87
CA ALA A 412 -61.69 -61.42 29.99
C ALA A 412 -62.17 -61.48 31.45
N GLU A 413 -61.33 -61.98 32.37
CA GLU A 413 -61.60 -62.07 33.81
C GLU A 413 -61.64 -60.69 34.50
N ASP A 414 -60.95 -59.69 33.93
CA ASP A 414 -60.78 -58.33 34.47
C ASP A 414 -62.09 -57.51 34.47
N VAL A 415 -63.21 -58.07 33.99
CA VAL A 415 -64.52 -57.42 33.84
C VAL A 415 -65.64 -58.30 34.39
N GLN A 416 -66.70 -57.67 34.90
CA GLN A 416 -67.93 -58.34 35.35
C GLN A 416 -69.14 -58.01 34.45
N PRO A 417 -70.14 -58.92 34.33
CA PRO A 417 -71.39 -58.61 33.66
C PRO A 417 -72.07 -57.36 34.21
N GLY A 418 -72.71 -56.57 33.34
CA GLY A 418 -73.29 -55.27 33.65
C GLY A 418 -72.32 -54.09 33.61
N GLN A 419 -71.00 -54.31 33.56
CA GLN A 419 -70.04 -53.22 33.40
C GLN A 419 -70.01 -52.68 31.97
N ARG A 420 -69.72 -51.38 31.83
CA ARG A 420 -69.58 -50.69 30.54
C ARG A 420 -68.12 -50.67 30.10
N LEU A 421 -67.90 -51.08 28.85
CA LEU A 421 -66.61 -51.06 28.19
C LEU A 421 -66.53 -49.96 27.14
N LYS A 422 -65.30 -49.48 26.96
CA LYS A 422 -64.92 -48.39 26.07
C LYS A 422 -63.85 -48.90 25.10
N THR A 423 -64.25 -49.24 23.88
CA THR A 423 -63.36 -49.78 22.84
C THR A 423 -62.94 -48.67 21.90
N GLN A 424 -61.66 -48.28 21.96
CA GLN A 424 -61.08 -47.30 21.05
C GLN A 424 -60.53 -47.99 19.80
N LEU A 425 -60.95 -47.49 18.64
CA LEU A 425 -60.50 -47.94 17.32
C LEU A 425 -59.54 -46.92 16.69
N SER A 426 -59.08 -47.19 15.47
CA SER A 426 -58.30 -46.23 14.66
C SER A 426 -59.05 -44.91 14.42
N GLN A 427 -60.37 -44.98 14.32
CA GLN A 427 -61.29 -43.85 14.20
C GLN A 427 -62.57 -44.18 15.00
N GLY A 428 -63.04 -43.21 15.79
CA GLY A 428 -64.23 -43.39 16.63
C GLY A 428 -64.00 -44.29 17.85
N LEU A 429 -65.10 -44.52 18.57
CA LEU A 429 -65.09 -45.20 19.86
C LEU A 429 -66.43 -45.91 20.07
N VAL A 430 -66.37 -47.19 20.40
CA VAL A 430 -67.54 -48.02 20.66
C VAL A 430 -67.73 -48.17 22.17
N ARG A 431 -68.98 -48.03 22.62
CA ARG A 431 -69.40 -48.37 23.98
C ARG A 431 -70.13 -49.71 23.94
N SER A 432 -69.79 -50.60 24.86
CA SER A 432 -70.38 -51.94 24.96
C SER A 432 -70.77 -52.25 26.39
N LEU A 433 -71.82 -53.03 26.60
CA LEU A 433 -72.18 -53.57 27.91
C LEU A 433 -71.73 -55.04 27.96
N VAL A 434 -71.08 -55.47 29.04
CA VAL A 434 -70.76 -56.88 29.22
C VAL A 434 -72.01 -57.65 29.59
N VAL A 435 -72.47 -58.52 28.71
CA VAL A 435 -73.66 -59.38 28.94
C VAL A 435 -73.28 -60.67 29.67
N GLY A 436 -72.06 -61.17 29.43
CA GLY A 436 -71.51 -62.37 30.06
C GLY A 436 -70.00 -62.44 29.84
N ARG A 437 -69.35 -63.46 30.41
CA ARG A 437 -67.93 -63.76 30.18
C ARG A 437 -67.73 -65.27 30.08
N GLU A 438 -66.94 -65.70 29.12
CA GLU A 438 -66.52 -67.09 28.93
C GLU A 438 -64.99 -67.15 29.01
N ALA A 439 -64.45 -68.24 29.56
CA ALA A 439 -63.01 -68.47 29.63
C ALA A 439 -62.57 -69.34 28.46
N GLY A 440 -61.73 -68.80 27.57
CA GLY A 440 -61.24 -69.51 26.38
C GLY A 440 -60.10 -68.78 25.64
N GLN A 441 -59.42 -69.49 24.74
CA GLN A 441 -58.36 -68.96 23.87
C GLN A 441 -58.84 -68.86 22.41
N GLN A 442 -58.28 -67.91 21.65
CA GLN A 442 -58.74 -67.51 20.32
C GLN A 442 -58.20 -68.40 19.17
N GLN A 443 -59.00 -68.64 18.12
CA GLN A 443 -58.60 -69.32 16.87
C GLN A 443 -58.71 -68.37 15.63
N ALA A 444 -58.05 -68.69 14.51
CA ALA A 444 -57.75 -67.79 13.37
C ALA A 444 -58.83 -67.76 12.24
N LEU A 445 -58.76 -66.81 11.28
CA LEU A 445 -59.99 -66.19 10.71
C LEU A 445 -60.18 -65.95 9.18
N PHE A 446 -59.18 -65.82 8.29
CA PHE A 446 -59.40 -65.24 6.92
C PHE A 446 -58.60 -65.86 5.74
N SER A 447 -59.15 -65.75 4.51
CA SER A 447 -58.52 -66.03 3.19
C SER A 447 -59.26 -65.26 2.04
N LEU A 448 -58.67 -65.10 0.82
CA LEU A 448 -58.92 -63.98 -0.16
C LEU A 448 -59.14 -64.39 -1.65
N GLY A 449 -59.61 -63.42 -2.49
CA GLY A 449 -59.46 -63.35 -3.99
C GLY A 449 -60.72 -62.94 -4.81
N GLU A 450 -60.71 -62.54 -6.11
CA GLU A 450 -59.84 -61.62 -6.91
C GLU A 450 -60.36 -61.39 -8.38
N ASN A 451 -60.07 -60.22 -9.02
CA ASN A 451 -60.04 -59.85 -10.48
C ASN A 451 -61.36 -59.88 -11.36
N GLU A 452 -61.47 -59.34 -12.61
CA GLU A 452 -60.53 -58.72 -13.60
C GLU A 452 -61.17 -57.76 -14.66
N GLU A 453 -60.33 -57.25 -15.60
CA GLU A 453 -60.56 -56.39 -16.79
C GLU A 453 -61.68 -56.89 -17.76
N VAL A 454 -62.20 -56.15 -18.74
CA VAL A 454 -61.76 -54.96 -19.54
C VAL A 454 -63.01 -54.04 -19.76
N GLU A 455 -62.98 -52.80 -20.27
CA GLU A 455 -61.99 -51.97 -20.99
C GLU A 455 -62.05 -50.50 -20.50
#